data_AF-A0A6M0F9T4-F1
#
_entry.id   AF-A0A6M0F9T4-F1
#
_cell.length_a   1.000
_cell.length_b   1.000
_cell.length_c   1.000
_cell.angle_alpha   90.00
_cell.angle_beta   90.00
_cell.angle_gamma   90.00
#
_symmetry.space_group_name_H-M   'P 1'
#
loop_
_entity.id
_entity.type
_entity.pdbx_description
1 polymer ?
#
loop_
_entity_poly.entity_id
_entity_poly.type
_entity_poly.pdbx_seq_one_letter_code
_entity_poly.pdbx_strand_id
1 'polypeptide(L)'
;MTILSQDAKVVQASIFERLPFVTDLLAHFLFQSPLEVDSVPYRLGAPEAIARAELLLDNLVLQLGNSVIQPLLNHLADVELIKQNFYDRQRMSSRDIARFSNSLSWHYRRKQYLDDPTAIFESTHSLLTLSGTGIKQTAIYASRRNELERLSGIPLLVTLLLEFRDALSPRVRGAIAALGSSVIFVLTDVIGRGIGLIGRGIIKGVGSAWKDTQNTP
;
A
#
# COMPACT_ATOMS: atom_id res chain seq x y z
N MET A 1 -34.20 4.50 -14.65
CA MET A 1 -33.06 3.78 -14.06
C MET A 1 -32.51 4.64 -12.93
N THR A 2 -32.47 4.15 -11.70
CA THR A 2 -31.99 4.93 -10.55
C THR A 2 -30.48 5.16 -10.66
N ILE A 3 -29.99 6.31 -10.17
CA ILE A 3 -28.56 6.69 -10.23
C ILE A 3 -27.66 5.60 -9.63
N LEU A 4 -28.10 4.97 -8.53
CA LEU A 4 -27.38 3.88 -7.87
C LEU A 4 -27.18 2.65 -8.77
N SER A 5 -28.12 2.36 -9.68
CA SER A 5 -28.00 1.19 -10.58
C SER A 5 -26.96 1.38 -11.67
N GLN A 6 -26.51 2.61 -11.94
CA GLN A 6 -25.50 2.88 -12.98
C GLN A 6 -24.11 2.38 -12.55
N ASP A 7 -23.80 2.49 -11.26
CA ASP A 7 -22.50 2.11 -10.69
C ASP A 7 -22.52 0.72 -10.04
N ALA A 8 -23.60 -0.04 -10.16
CA ALA A 8 -23.77 -1.33 -9.49
C ALA A 8 -22.61 -2.31 -9.74
N LYS A 9 -22.11 -2.38 -10.98
CA LYS A 9 -20.95 -3.24 -11.33
C LYS A 9 -19.66 -2.76 -10.67
N VAL A 10 -19.46 -1.45 -10.58
CA VAL A 10 -18.28 -0.85 -9.95
C VAL A 10 -18.31 -1.16 -8.46
N VAL A 11 -19.44 -0.90 -7.79
CA VAL A 11 -19.66 -1.19 -6.36
C VAL A 11 -19.49 -2.67 -6.05
N GLN A 12 -20.04 -3.55 -6.89
CA GLN A 12 -19.87 -5.00 -6.74
C GLN A 12 -18.39 -5.39 -6.70
N ALA A 13 -17.60 -4.96 -7.68
CA ALA A 13 -16.19 -5.32 -7.80
C ALA A 13 -15.26 -4.60 -6.81
N SER A 14 -15.62 -3.37 -6.41
CA SER A 14 -14.76 -2.54 -5.55
C SER A 14 -15.04 -2.71 -4.05
N ILE A 15 -16.28 -3.06 -3.68
CA ILE A 15 -16.72 -3.14 -2.29
C ILE A 15 -17.18 -4.56 -1.96
N PHE A 16 -18.23 -5.08 -2.61
CA PHE A 16 -18.88 -6.32 -2.16
C PHE A 16 -18.04 -7.57 -2.35
N GLU A 17 -17.37 -7.73 -3.50
CA GLU A 17 -16.46 -8.85 -3.74
C GLU A 17 -15.23 -8.84 -2.82
N ARG A 18 -14.97 -7.72 -2.15
CA ARG A 18 -13.84 -7.55 -1.21
C ARG A 18 -14.24 -7.67 0.25
N LEU A 19 -15.54 -7.82 0.55
CA LEU A 19 -16.03 -7.97 1.91
C LEU A 19 -15.70 -9.38 2.44
N PRO A 20 -14.87 -9.50 3.49
CA PRO A 20 -14.55 -10.80 4.04
C PRO A 20 -15.64 -11.28 5.00
N PHE A 21 -15.88 -12.59 5.05
CA PHE A 21 -16.68 -13.28 6.07
C PHE A 21 -18.15 -12.85 6.21
N VAL A 22 -18.76 -12.21 5.20
CA VAL A 22 -20.19 -11.81 5.27
C VAL A 22 -21.09 -13.04 5.39
N THR A 23 -20.84 -14.07 4.59
CA THR A 23 -21.62 -15.31 4.63
C THR A 23 -21.44 -16.03 5.98
N ASP A 24 -20.21 -16.07 6.50
CA ASP A 24 -19.89 -16.70 7.78
C ASP A 24 -20.57 -15.96 8.95
N LEU A 25 -20.54 -14.62 8.92
CA LEU A 25 -21.23 -13.79 9.90
C LEU A 25 -22.75 -14.03 9.89
N LEU A 26 -23.36 -14.06 8.71
CA LEU A 26 -24.79 -14.33 8.57
C LEU A 26 -25.13 -15.76 9.01
N ALA A 27 -24.31 -16.75 8.66
CA ALA A 27 -24.49 -18.13 9.09
C ALA A 27 -24.36 -18.27 10.62
N HIS A 28 -23.42 -17.55 11.22
CA HIS A 28 -23.25 -17.49 12.67
C HIS A 28 -24.51 -16.98 13.37
N PHE A 29 -25.12 -15.89 12.85
CA PHE A 29 -26.33 -15.33 13.44
C PHE A 29 -27.60 -16.11 13.14
N LEU A 30 -27.78 -16.57 11.90
CA LEU A 30 -29.03 -17.19 11.45
C LEU A 30 -29.11 -18.69 11.77
N PHE A 31 -27.98 -19.39 11.68
CA PHE A 31 -27.91 -20.85 11.79
C PHE A 31 -27.05 -21.32 12.96
N GLN A 32 -26.57 -20.39 13.79
CA GLN A 32 -25.69 -20.69 14.94
C GLN A 32 -24.42 -21.46 14.54
N SER A 33 -23.97 -21.30 13.29
CA SER A 33 -22.73 -21.92 12.82
C SER A 33 -21.53 -21.35 13.57
N PRO A 34 -20.49 -22.14 13.89
CA PRO A 34 -19.30 -21.61 14.53
C PRO A 34 -18.63 -20.53 13.68
N LEU A 35 -18.19 -19.43 14.30
CA LEU A 35 -17.43 -18.36 13.64
C LEU A 35 -15.94 -18.60 13.86
N GLU A 36 -15.16 -18.57 12.77
CA GLU A 36 -13.72 -18.73 12.86
C GLU A 36 -13.05 -17.44 13.37
N VAL A 37 -12.21 -17.60 14.39
CA VAL A 37 -11.33 -16.57 14.92
C VAL A 37 -9.93 -17.14 14.93
N ASP A 38 -9.07 -16.57 14.08
CA ASP A 38 -7.68 -16.98 13.92
C ASP A 38 -7.50 -18.48 13.65
N SER A 39 -8.35 -19.02 12.76
CA SER A 39 -8.44 -20.45 12.38
C SER A 39 -8.97 -21.38 13.48
N VAL A 40 -9.56 -20.85 14.54
CA VAL A 40 -10.23 -21.61 15.59
C VAL A 40 -11.73 -21.35 15.53
N PRO A 41 -12.59 -22.38 15.42
CA PRO A 41 -14.04 -22.20 15.38
C PRO A 41 -14.61 -21.95 16.78
N TYR A 42 -15.38 -20.87 16.95
CA TYR A 42 -16.06 -20.53 18.19
C TYR A 42 -17.58 -20.56 18.04
N ARG A 43 -18.25 -21.17 19.01
CA ARG A 43 -19.72 -21.23 19.05
C ARG A 43 -20.35 -19.87 19.30
N LEU A 44 -21.62 -19.74 18.96
CA LEU A 44 -22.42 -18.56 19.29
C LEU A 44 -22.35 -18.25 20.79
N GLY A 45 -22.12 -16.98 21.11
CA GLY A 45 -22.03 -16.48 22.49
C GLY A 45 -20.66 -16.65 23.15
N ALA A 46 -19.68 -17.30 22.52
CA ALA A 46 -18.31 -17.26 23.00
C ALA A 46 -17.76 -15.83 22.90
N PRO A 47 -17.00 -15.34 23.91
CA PRO A 47 -16.45 -13.97 23.89
C PRO A 47 -15.65 -13.64 22.63
N GLU A 48 -14.88 -14.59 22.12
CA GLU A 48 -14.06 -14.46 20.92
C GLU A 48 -14.93 -14.31 19.66
N ALA A 49 -16.00 -15.11 19.56
CA ALA A 49 -16.95 -15.03 18.46
C ALA A 49 -17.71 -13.70 18.48
N ILE A 50 -18.14 -13.24 19.66
CA ILE A 50 -18.81 -11.93 19.82
C ILE A 50 -17.89 -10.82 19.36
N ALA A 51 -16.65 -10.77 19.85
CA ALA A 51 -15.69 -9.74 19.48
C ALA A 51 -15.38 -9.75 17.97
N ARG A 52 -15.21 -10.94 17.36
CA ARG A 52 -15.01 -11.04 15.90
C ARG A 52 -16.25 -10.58 15.13
N ALA A 53 -17.44 -10.97 15.57
CA ALA A 53 -18.69 -10.58 14.93
C ALA A 53 -18.92 -9.06 14.98
N GLU A 54 -18.58 -8.39 16.07
CA GLU A 54 -18.63 -6.92 16.18
C GLU A 54 -17.75 -6.25 15.12
N LEU A 55 -16.49 -6.68 14.97
CA LEU A 55 -15.57 -6.12 13.97
C LEU A 55 -16.09 -6.33 12.54
N LEU A 56 -16.64 -7.51 12.25
CA LEU A 56 -17.20 -7.83 10.93
C LEU A 56 -18.48 -7.03 10.64
N LEU A 57 -19.33 -6.84 11.65
CA LEU A 57 -20.57 -6.07 11.53
C LEU A 57 -20.29 -4.59 11.32
N ASP A 58 -19.39 -3.99 12.09
CA ASP A 58 -18.96 -2.60 11.88
C ASP A 58 -18.47 -2.39 10.45
N ASN A 59 -17.60 -3.28 9.99
CA ASN A 59 -17.06 -3.21 8.64
C ASN A 59 -18.17 -3.36 7.59
N LEU A 60 -19.10 -4.30 7.78
CA LEU A 60 -20.22 -4.48 6.87
C LEU A 60 -21.08 -3.22 6.77
N VAL A 61 -21.47 -2.63 7.90
CA VAL A 61 -22.28 -1.40 7.95
C VAL A 61 -21.57 -0.24 7.27
N LEU A 62 -20.29 -0.03 7.58
CA LEU A 62 -19.49 1.05 7.00
C LEU A 62 -19.30 0.87 5.49
N GLN A 63 -19.08 -0.36 5.03
CA GLN A 63 -18.91 -0.63 3.60
C GLN A 63 -20.23 -0.56 2.83
N LEU A 64 -21.36 -0.92 3.45
CA LEU A 64 -22.69 -0.64 2.90
C LEU A 64 -22.92 0.87 2.76
N GLY A 65 -22.52 1.66 3.75
CA GLY A 65 -22.51 3.12 3.66
C GLY A 65 -21.68 3.61 2.47
N ASN A 66 -20.44 3.13 2.32
CA ASN A 66 -19.58 3.46 1.19
C ASN A 66 -20.21 3.06 -0.17
N SER A 67 -20.91 1.93 -0.22
CA SER A 67 -21.57 1.43 -1.44
C SER A 67 -22.69 2.34 -1.94
N VAL A 68 -23.30 3.11 -1.04
CA VAL A 68 -24.32 4.11 -1.36
C VAL A 68 -23.69 5.46 -1.65
N ILE A 69 -22.75 5.89 -0.80
CA ILE A 69 -22.12 7.22 -0.90
C ILE A 69 -21.25 7.34 -2.15
N GLN A 70 -20.53 6.30 -2.54
CA GLN A 70 -19.62 6.36 -3.69
C GLN A 70 -20.35 6.70 -5.00
N PRO A 71 -21.44 6.00 -5.40
CA PRO A 71 -22.22 6.39 -6.59
C PRO A 71 -22.81 7.80 -6.49
N LEU A 72 -23.29 8.20 -5.30
CA LEU A 72 -23.84 9.55 -5.11
C LEU A 72 -22.76 10.61 -5.33
N LEU A 73 -21.54 10.40 -4.84
CA LEU A 73 -20.42 11.29 -5.10
C LEU A 73 -20.01 11.32 -6.57
N ASN A 74 -20.02 10.17 -7.26
CA ASN A 74 -19.65 10.12 -8.68
C ASN A 74 -20.62 10.90 -9.58
N HIS A 75 -21.92 10.87 -9.27
CA HIS A 75 -22.96 11.41 -10.15
C HIS A 75 -23.53 12.76 -9.68
N LEU A 76 -23.53 13.03 -8.37
CA LEU A 76 -24.22 14.20 -7.79
C LEU A 76 -23.28 15.22 -7.16
N ALA A 77 -21.97 14.96 -7.10
CA ALA A 77 -21.05 15.86 -6.40
C ALA A 77 -21.02 17.28 -6.98
N ASP A 78 -21.37 17.45 -8.26
CA ASP A 78 -21.41 18.77 -8.91
C ASP A 78 -22.80 19.44 -8.96
N VAL A 79 -23.84 18.79 -8.43
CA VAL A 79 -25.19 19.34 -8.41
C VAL A 79 -25.31 20.41 -7.33
N GLU A 80 -25.57 21.66 -7.74
CA GLU A 80 -25.58 22.84 -6.85
C GLU A 80 -26.58 22.70 -5.68
N LEU A 81 -27.77 22.14 -5.96
CA LEU A 81 -28.77 21.88 -4.92
C LEU A 81 -28.27 20.87 -3.86
N ILE A 82 -27.47 19.89 -4.25
CA ILE A 82 -26.89 18.91 -3.33
C ILE A 82 -25.76 19.55 -2.52
N LYS A 83 -24.90 20.34 -3.18
CA LYS A 83 -23.83 21.09 -2.49
C LYS A 83 -24.42 21.96 -1.38
N GLN A 84 -25.42 22.78 -1.69
CA GLN A 84 -25.99 23.74 -0.74
C GLN A 84 -26.71 23.11 0.45
N ASN A 85 -27.31 21.91 0.28
CA ASN A 85 -28.09 21.25 1.33
C ASN A 85 -27.30 20.24 2.17
N PHE A 86 -26.28 19.59 1.60
CA PHE A 86 -25.63 18.45 2.26
C PHE A 86 -24.15 18.67 2.59
N TYR A 87 -23.46 19.60 1.93
CA TYR A 87 -22.02 19.76 2.14
C TYR A 87 -21.77 20.81 3.24
N ASP A 88 -20.59 20.81 3.86
CA ASP A 88 -20.20 21.88 4.78
C ASP A 88 -19.78 23.12 3.97
N ARG A 89 -20.33 24.30 4.30
CA ARG A 89 -20.12 25.58 3.60
C ARG A 89 -18.65 25.96 3.43
N GLN A 90 -17.79 25.48 4.32
CA GLN A 90 -16.35 25.74 4.28
C GLN A 90 -15.59 24.87 3.26
N ARG A 91 -16.24 23.88 2.61
CA ARG A 91 -15.63 22.92 1.68
C ARG A 91 -16.43 22.75 0.38
N MET A 92 -17.04 23.82 -0.13
CA MET A 92 -17.99 23.75 -1.26
C MET A 92 -17.48 24.30 -2.59
N SER A 93 -16.22 24.72 -2.74
CA SER A 93 -15.80 25.13 -4.08
C SER A 93 -15.79 23.91 -5.00
N SER A 94 -16.20 24.08 -6.27
CA SER A 94 -16.10 22.99 -7.27
C SER A 94 -14.68 22.41 -7.34
N ARG A 95 -13.66 23.21 -7.01
CA ARG A 95 -12.27 22.78 -6.90
C ARG A 95 -12.00 21.89 -5.68
N ASP A 96 -12.64 22.12 -4.54
CA ASP A 96 -12.51 21.24 -3.36
C ASP A 96 -13.11 19.87 -3.62
N ILE A 97 -14.27 19.86 -4.28
CA ILE A 97 -14.98 18.64 -4.67
C ILE A 97 -14.15 17.83 -5.67
N ALA A 98 -13.62 18.48 -6.71
CA ALA A 98 -12.71 17.84 -7.65
C ALA A 98 -11.44 17.28 -6.97
N ARG A 99 -10.85 18.01 -6.01
CA ARG A 99 -9.71 17.55 -5.21
C ARG A 99 -10.05 16.33 -4.35
N PHE A 100 -11.26 16.32 -3.77
CA PHE A 100 -11.74 15.18 -2.98
C PHE A 100 -11.93 13.94 -3.86
N SER A 101 -12.60 14.07 -5.01
CA SER A 101 -12.77 12.97 -5.97
C SER A 101 -11.43 12.42 -6.48
N ASN A 102 -10.45 13.30 -6.76
CA ASN A 102 -9.11 12.88 -7.15
C ASN A 102 -8.39 12.12 -6.02
N SER A 103 -8.46 12.63 -4.79
CA SER A 103 -7.90 11.95 -3.62
C SER A 103 -8.52 10.58 -3.42
N LEU A 104 -9.83 10.46 -3.59
CA LEU A 104 -10.58 9.21 -3.48
C LEU A 104 -10.16 8.20 -4.57
N SER A 105 -10.02 8.66 -5.83
CA SER A 105 -9.49 7.84 -6.93
C SER A 105 -8.09 7.32 -6.63
N TRP A 106 -7.22 8.17 -6.08
CA TRP A 106 -5.87 7.78 -5.69
C TRP A 106 -5.88 6.75 -4.56
N HIS A 107 -6.73 6.94 -3.55
CA HIS A 107 -6.93 5.99 -2.46
C HIS A 107 -7.32 4.60 -2.98
N TYR A 108 -8.31 4.50 -3.88
CA TYR A 108 -8.71 3.21 -4.45
C TYR A 108 -7.61 2.55 -5.29
N ARG A 109 -6.84 3.33 -6.05
CA ARG A 109 -5.69 2.81 -6.81
C ARG A 109 -4.60 2.29 -5.89
N ARG A 110 -4.25 3.03 -4.84
CA ARG A 110 -3.30 2.56 -3.81
C ARG A 110 -3.79 1.26 -3.18
N LYS A 111 -5.06 1.22 -2.78
CA LYS A 111 -5.66 0.04 -2.18
C LYS A 111 -5.56 -1.18 -3.09
N GLN A 112 -5.92 -1.03 -4.37
CA GLN A 112 -5.89 -2.12 -5.34
C GLN A 112 -4.48 -2.62 -5.66
N TYR A 113 -3.51 -1.71 -5.78
CA TYR A 113 -2.18 -2.06 -6.28
C TYR A 113 -1.13 -2.29 -5.19
N LEU A 114 -1.34 -1.78 -3.98
CA LEU A 114 -0.35 -1.82 -2.89
C LEU A 114 -0.94 -2.43 -1.62
N ASP A 115 -2.01 -1.84 -1.07
CA ASP A 115 -2.47 -2.22 0.28
C ASP A 115 -3.12 -3.61 0.30
N ASP A 116 -4.02 -3.91 -0.65
CA ASP A 116 -4.69 -5.21 -0.72
C ASP A 116 -3.70 -6.36 -1.03
N PRO A 117 -2.77 -6.24 -2.00
CA PRO A 117 -1.74 -7.26 -2.24
C PRO A 117 -0.83 -7.49 -1.02
N THR A 118 -0.47 -6.42 -0.31
CA THR A 118 0.32 -6.52 0.93
C THR A 118 -0.46 -7.27 2.00
N ALA A 119 -1.75 -6.93 2.20
CA ALA A 119 -2.60 -7.62 3.16
C ALA A 119 -2.84 -9.10 2.80
N ILE A 120 -2.93 -9.43 1.50
CA ILE A 120 -3.00 -10.83 1.02
C ILE A 120 -1.72 -11.58 1.38
N PHE A 121 -0.55 -10.99 1.09
CA PHE A 121 0.75 -11.57 1.42
C PHE A 121 0.91 -11.82 2.93
N GLU A 122 0.50 -10.85 3.75
CA GLU A 122 0.57 -10.93 5.21
C GLU A 122 -0.56 -11.78 5.83
N SER A 123 -1.47 -12.34 5.02
CA SER A 123 -2.63 -13.13 5.50
C SER A 123 -3.51 -12.34 6.48
N THR A 124 -3.75 -11.08 6.18
CA THR A 124 -4.61 -10.20 6.97
C THR A 124 -5.76 -9.63 6.16
N HIS A 125 -6.90 -9.42 6.81
CA HIS A 125 -7.95 -8.54 6.31
C HIS A 125 -7.97 -7.26 7.11
N SER A 126 -8.14 -6.15 6.40
CA SER A 126 -8.21 -4.83 7.01
C SER A 126 -9.66 -4.36 7.04
N LEU A 127 -10.20 -4.25 8.25
CA LEU A 127 -11.59 -3.92 8.52
C LEU A 127 -11.73 -2.45 8.95
N LEU A 128 -12.80 -1.80 8.52
CA LEU A 128 -13.22 -0.53 9.11
C LEU A 128 -14.05 -0.82 10.36
N THR A 129 -13.67 -0.25 11.49
CA THR A 129 -14.35 -0.49 12.77
C THR A 129 -14.69 0.82 13.45
N LEU A 130 -15.77 0.80 14.22
CA LEU A 130 -16.20 1.94 15.01
C LEU A 130 -15.40 1.97 16.32
N SER A 131 -15.06 3.18 16.74
CA SER A 131 -14.38 3.43 18.02
C SER A 131 -14.91 4.72 18.64
N GLY A 132 -14.63 4.93 19.92
CA GLY A 132 -15.09 6.14 20.64
C GLY A 132 -14.61 7.46 20.01
N THR A 133 -13.57 7.44 19.18
CA THR A 133 -13.03 8.62 18.49
C THR A 133 -13.35 8.67 17.00
N GLY A 134 -14.10 7.69 16.48
CA GLY A 134 -14.49 7.62 15.06
C GLY A 134 -14.17 6.28 14.42
N ILE A 135 -14.04 6.27 13.09
CA ILE A 135 -13.73 5.06 12.31
C ILE A 135 -12.22 4.83 12.33
N LYS A 136 -11.81 3.60 12.65
CA LYS A 136 -10.42 3.15 12.58
C LYS A 136 -10.28 1.91 11.70
N GLN A 137 -9.04 1.61 11.33
CA GLN A 137 -8.71 0.42 10.58
C GLN A 137 -8.18 -0.65 11.54
N THR A 138 -8.76 -1.85 11.51
CA THR A 138 -8.39 -2.97 12.37
C THR A 138 -8.02 -4.18 11.51
N ALA A 139 -6.84 -4.75 11.72
CA ALA A 139 -6.42 -5.95 11.02
C ALA A 139 -6.89 -7.21 11.76
N ILE A 140 -7.38 -8.19 11.01
CA ILE A 140 -7.66 -9.55 11.50
C ILE A 140 -6.87 -10.57 10.70
N TYR A 141 -6.44 -11.64 11.34
CA TYR A 141 -5.78 -12.74 10.65
C TYR A 141 -6.82 -13.68 10.01
N ALA A 142 -6.51 -14.13 8.80
CA ALA A 142 -7.16 -15.27 8.14
C ALA A 142 -6.30 -15.81 7.00
N SER A 143 -6.46 -17.08 6.66
CA SER A 143 -5.77 -17.66 5.50
C SER A 143 -6.25 -17.02 4.20
N ARG A 144 -5.35 -16.42 3.43
CA ARG A 144 -5.64 -15.77 2.13
C ARG A 144 -4.92 -16.43 0.96
N ARG A 145 -4.56 -17.72 1.09
CA ARG A 145 -3.76 -18.43 0.09
C ARG A 145 -4.40 -18.48 -1.30
N ASN A 146 -5.70 -18.72 -1.37
CA ASN A 146 -6.44 -18.74 -2.63
C ASN A 146 -6.44 -17.38 -3.33
N GLU A 147 -6.43 -16.28 -2.57
CA GLU A 147 -6.35 -14.92 -3.12
C GLU A 147 -4.93 -14.63 -3.64
N LEU A 148 -3.91 -15.04 -2.88
CA LEU A 148 -2.50 -14.90 -3.27
C LEU A 148 -2.21 -15.61 -4.60
N GLU A 149 -2.70 -16.84 -4.77
CA GLU A 149 -2.52 -17.64 -5.99
C GLU A 149 -3.24 -17.05 -7.22
N ARG A 150 -4.23 -16.18 -7.00
CA ARG A 150 -4.98 -15.49 -8.07
C ARG A 150 -4.42 -14.11 -8.41
N LEU A 151 -3.45 -13.61 -7.65
CA LEU A 151 -2.82 -12.33 -7.95
C LEU A 151 -2.10 -12.39 -9.30
N SER A 152 -2.21 -11.30 -10.05
CA SER A 152 -1.56 -11.14 -11.35
C SER A 152 -1.15 -9.69 -11.56
N GLY A 153 -0.24 -9.43 -12.49
CA GLY A 153 0.19 -8.07 -12.84
C GLY A 153 0.88 -7.34 -11.69
N ILE A 154 0.56 -6.05 -11.51
CA ILE A 154 1.16 -5.19 -10.48
C ILE A 154 0.98 -5.75 -9.06
N PRO A 155 -0.21 -6.22 -8.63
CA PRO A 155 -0.38 -6.92 -7.35
C PRO A 155 0.61 -8.05 -7.08
N LEU A 156 0.83 -8.93 -8.06
CA LEU A 156 1.78 -10.05 -7.93
C LEU A 156 3.22 -9.55 -7.82
N LEU A 157 3.59 -8.51 -8.57
CA LEU A 157 4.92 -7.90 -8.45
C LEU A 157 5.17 -7.35 -7.04
N VAL A 158 4.15 -6.75 -6.41
CA VAL A 158 4.26 -6.25 -5.03
C VAL A 158 4.52 -7.39 -4.05
N THR A 159 3.81 -8.51 -4.15
CA THR A 159 4.04 -9.66 -3.26
C THR A 159 5.41 -10.28 -3.48
N LEU A 160 5.88 -10.37 -4.73
CA LEU A 160 7.25 -10.86 -5.04
C LEU A 160 8.33 -9.93 -4.49
N LEU A 161 8.12 -8.61 -4.50
CA LEU A 161 9.05 -7.65 -3.89
C LEU A 161 9.10 -7.79 -2.37
N LEU A 162 7.95 -8.01 -1.73
CA LEU A 162 7.87 -8.30 -0.30
C LEU A 162 8.56 -9.62 0.05
N GLU A 163 8.31 -10.67 -0.73
CA GLU A 163 9.00 -11.96 -0.58
C GLU A 163 10.51 -11.82 -0.77
N PHE A 164 10.95 -11.08 -1.80
CA PHE A 164 12.37 -10.81 -2.03
C PHE A 164 13.00 -10.03 -0.87
N ARG A 165 12.29 -9.03 -0.32
CA ARG A 165 12.73 -8.28 0.88
C ARG A 165 12.94 -9.22 2.06
N ASP A 166 11.99 -10.13 2.31
CA ASP A 166 12.03 -11.04 3.45
C ASP A 166 13.06 -12.17 3.23
N ALA A 167 13.22 -12.62 1.99
CA ALA A 167 14.22 -13.59 1.56
C ALA A 167 15.62 -13.00 1.43
N LEU A 168 15.79 -11.68 1.56
CA LEU A 168 17.08 -10.99 1.53
C LEU A 168 17.89 -11.32 2.79
N SER A 169 18.44 -12.53 2.78
CA SER A 169 19.27 -13.07 3.84
C SER A 169 20.47 -12.13 4.12
N PRO A 170 21.05 -12.18 5.32
CA PRO A 170 22.27 -11.44 5.63
C PRO A 170 23.39 -11.64 4.60
N ARG A 171 23.44 -12.83 3.96
CA ARG A 171 24.41 -13.17 2.92
C ARG A 171 24.21 -12.37 1.62
N VAL A 172 22.97 -12.19 1.18
CA VAL A 172 22.66 -11.39 -0.03
C VAL A 172 22.98 -9.92 0.20
N ARG A 173 22.64 -9.39 1.38
CA ARG A 173 23.04 -8.03 1.79
C ARG A 173 24.56 -7.87 1.84
N GLY A 174 25.27 -8.86 2.37
CA GLY A 174 26.73 -8.88 2.39
C GLY A 174 27.35 -8.89 0.99
N ALA A 175 26.81 -9.68 0.05
CA ALA A 175 27.28 -9.73 -1.32
C ALA A 175 27.09 -8.39 -2.06
N ILE A 176 25.94 -7.75 -1.90
CA ILE A 176 25.67 -6.42 -2.48
C ILE A 176 26.63 -5.37 -1.90
N ALA A 177 26.85 -5.38 -0.59
CA ALA A 177 27.79 -4.48 0.07
C ALA A 177 29.24 -4.69 -0.39
N ALA A 178 29.67 -5.95 -0.57
CA ALA A 178 30.99 -6.30 -1.07
C ALA A 178 31.20 -5.83 -2.52
N LEU A 179 30.19 -6.00 -3.38
CA LEU A 179 30.21 -5.47 -4.75
C LEU A 179 30.29 -3.94 -4.75
N GLY A 180 29.49 -3.26 -3.93
CA GLY A 180 29.54 -1.80 -3.80
C GLY A 180 30.91 -1.30 -3.33
N SER A 181 31.48 -1.93 -2.31
CA SER A 181 32.84 -1.67 -1.82
C SER A 181 33.88 -1.85 -2.94
N SER A 182 33.76 -2.92 -3.73
CA SER A 182 34.67 -3.20 -4.84
C SER A 182 34.61 -2.12 -5.93
N VAL A 183 33.41 -1.65 -6.27
CA VAL A 183 33.23 -0.55 -7.25
C VAL A 183 33.83 0.76 -6.73
N ILE A 184 33.55 1.11 -5.47
CA ILE A 184 34.10 2.33 -4.84
C ILE A 184 35.63 2.26 -4.77
N PHE A 185 36.19 1.10 -4.45
CA PHE A 185 37.63 0.86 -4.42
C PHE A 185 38.27 1.07 -5.80
N VAL A 186 37.69 0.51 -6.87
CA VAL A 186 38.20 0.72 -8.23
C VAL A 186 38.15 2.21 -8.60
N LEU A 187 37.04 2.89 -8.33
CA LEU A 187 36.88 4.31 -8.65
C LEU A 187 37.84 5.21 -7.85
N THR A 188 38.00 4.96 -6.55
CA THR A 188 38.73 5.88 -5.67
C THR A 188 40.21 5.56 -5.61
N ASP A 189 40.56 4.29 -5.41
CA ASP A 189 41.95 3.89 -5.21
C ASP A 189 42.65 3.59 -6.52
N VAL A 190 42.04 2.82 -7.43
CA VAL A 190 42.72 2.45 -8.68
C VAL A 190 42.78 3.64 -9.63
N ILE A 191 41.62 4.23 -9.92
CA ILE A 191 41.55 5.38 -10.84
C ILE A 191 42.12 6.63 -10.19
N GLY A 192 41.76 6.94 -8.93
CA GLY A 192 42.24 8.13 -8.23
C GLY A 192 43.76 8.15 -8.02
N ARG A 193 44.39 7.03 -7.62
CA ARG A 193 45.86 6.95 -7.53
C ARG A 193 46.51 6.99 -8.90
N GLY A 194 45.90 6.37 -9.91
CA GLY A 194 46.37 6.43 -11.29
C GLY A 194 46.49 7.87 -11.80
N ILE A 195 45.43 8.68 -11.62
CA ILE A 195 45.42 10.10 -11.97
C ILE A 195 46.45 10.88 -11.14
N GLY A 196 46.54 10.61 -9.83
CA GLY A 196 47.49 11.28 -8.94
C GLY A 196 48.95 11.03 -9.30
N LEU A 197 49.30 9.83 -9.78
CA LEU A 197 50.65 9.52 -10.24
C LEU A 197 50.99 10.24 -11.55
N ILE A 198 50.04 10.29 -12.50
CA ILE A 198 50.20 11.05 -13.74
C ILE A 198 50.42 12.53 -13.43
N GLY A 199 49.58 13.13 -12.57
CA GLY A 199 49.73 14.53 -12.14
C GLY A 199 51.08 14.81 -11.47
N ARG A 200 51.53 13.93 -10.57
CA ARG A 200 52.87 14.05 -9.94
C ARG A 200 54.01 13.91 -10.95
N GLY A 201 53.88 13.05 -11.95
CA GLY A 201 54.83 12.91 -13.04
C GLY A 201 54.98 14.20 -13.85
N ILE A 202 53.85 14.82 -14.20
CA ILE A 202 53.82 16.10 -14.93
C ILE A 202 54.48 17.22 -14.12
N ILE A 203 54.12 17.39 -12.84
CA ILE A 203 54.69 18.44 -11.98
C ILE A 203 56.20 18.26 -11.81
N LYS A 204 56.68 17.02 -11.62
CA LYS A 204 58.12 16.74 -11.53
C LYS A 204 58.85 17.05 -12.83
N GLY A 205 58.27 16.68 -13.98
CA GLY A 205 58.86 16.94 -15.30
C GLY A 205 58.95 18.43 -15.63
N VAL A 206 57.93 19.22 -15.30
CA VAL A 206 57.94 20.68 -15.47
C VAL A 206 58.93 21.32 -14.49
N GLY A 207 58.97 20.86 -13.23
CA GLY A 207 59.88 21.37 -12.22
C GLY A 207 61.36 21.07 -12.50
N SER A 208 61.68 19.93 -13.11
CA SER A 208 63.05 19.63 -13.57
C SER A 208 63.45 20.47 -14.77
N ALA A 209 62.54 20.69 -15.73
CA ALA A 209 62.80 21.53 -16.90
C ALA A 209 63.10 23.00 -16.50
N TRP A 210 62.41 23.51 -15.47
CA TRP A 210 62.68 24.85 -14.93
C TRP A 210 64.01 24.97 -14.18
N LYS A 211 64.42 23.94 -13.42
CA LYS A 211 65.72 23.92 -12.74
C LYS A 211 66.90 23.83 -13.73
N ASP A 212 66.75 23.12 -14.84
CA ASP A 212 67.76 23.08 -15.90
C ASP A 212 67.94 24.46 -16.57
N THR A 213 66.85 25.21 -16.79
CA THR A 213 66.96 26.59 -17.32
C THR A 213 67.56 27.62 -16.37
N GLN A 214 67.65 27.34 -15.06
CA GLN A 214 68.33 28.21 -14.08
C GLN A 214 69.80 27.86 -13.85
N ASN A 215 70.25 26.68 -14.29
CA ASN A 215 71.64 26.22 -14.14
C ASN A 215 72.48 26.37 -15.43
N THR A 216 71.93 26.97 -16.48
CA THR A 216 72.71 27.48 -17.61
C THR A 216 73.37 28.82 -17.22
N PRO A 217 74.71 28.93 -17.28
CA PRO A 217 75.45 30.14 -16.88
C PRO A 217 75.19 31.35 -17.77
#